data_AF-A0A7S0SLT8-F1
#
_entry.id   AF-A0A7S0SLT8-F1
#
_cell.length_a   1.000
_cell.length_b   1.000
_cell.length_c   1.000
_cell.angle_alpha   90.00
_cell.angle_beta   90.00
_cell.angle_gamma   90.00
#
_symmetry.space_group_name_H-M   'P 1'
#
loop_
_entity.id
_entity.type
_entity.pdbx_description
1 polymer ?
#
loop_
_entity_poly.entity_id
_entity_poly.type
_entity_poly.pdbx_seq_one_letter_code
_entity_poly.pdbx_strand_id
1 'polypeptide(L)'
;GCAAPAKTRQQQKQPHDPCPTMGDLAGIDDAFAAALNLEESHIDEGWSDGLKEGEALGLVDGREVGFAKGFEVGQELGFYAGCHAVWATCARDDPECFSVRARKAIVGFGQMLTSFPMNDPLNEEILETLNTVRGKFKTVVALLGMHHEYNPQETKLSLNF
;
A
#
# COMPACT_ATOMS: atom_id res chain seq x y z
N GLY A 1 -35.07 -85.85 -14.91
CA GLY A 1 -34.28 -86.31 -13.75
C GLY A 1 -33.97 -85.09 -12.92
N CYS A 2 -34.53 -84.97 -11.71
CA CYS A 2 -33.93 -85.44 -10.44
C CYS A 2 -32.93 -84.39 -9.93
N ALA A 3 -32.90 -83.97 -8.67
CA ALA A 3 -33.78 -84.07 -7.51
C ALA A 3 -33.20 -83.04 -6.51
N ALA A 4 -34.01 -82.48 -5.62
CA ALA A 4 -33.51 -81.66 -4.52
C ALA A 4 -32.58 -82.47 -3.58
N PRO A 5 -31.82 -81.80 -2.71
CA PRO A 5 -32.27 -81.87 -1.32
C PRO A 5 -32.17 -80.56 -0.54
N ALA A 6 -33.11 -80.44 0.40
CA ALA A 6 -33.25 -79.40 1.39
C ALA A 6 -32.13 -79.44 2.45
N LYS A 7 -31.69 -78.25 2.92
CA LYS A 7 -31.18 -78.05 4.29
C LYS A 7 -31.56 -76.67 4.84
N THR A 8 -32.47 -76.72 5.82
CA THR A 8 -32.40 -76.07 7.13
C THR A 8 -32.31 -74.53 7.24
N ARG A 9 -33.49 -73.94 7.44
CA ARG A 9 -33.82 -72.76 8.28
C ARG A 9 -32.65 -72.14 9.05
N GLN A 10 -32.00 -71.13 8.48
CA GLN A 10 -31.28 -70.13 9.25
C GLN A 10 -32.29 -69.09 9.75
N GLN A 11 -32.67 -69.18 11.02
CA GLN A 11 -33.20 -68.02 11.73
C GLN A 11 -32.04 -67.07 11.98
N GLN A 12 -31.76 -66.22 11.00
CA GLN A 12 -30.92 -65.05 11.21
C GLN A 12 -31.76 -64.04 11.99
N LYS A 13 -31.64 -64.09 13.32
CA LYS A 13 -32.19 -63.08 14.22
C LYS A 13 -31.58 -61.75 13.79
N GLN A 14 -32.39 -60.87 13.20
CA GLN A 14 -31.99 -59.49 12.92
C GLN A 14 -31.42 -58.91 14.24
N PRO A 15 -30.20 -58.36 14.25
CA PRO A 15 -29.79 -57.55 15.38
C PRO A 15 -30.76 -56.39 15.45
N HIS A 16 -31.57 -56.37 16.50
CA HIS A 16 -32.37 -55.21 16.87
C HIS A 16 -31.41 -54.03 16.94
N ASP A 17 -31.58 -53.02 16.10
CA ASP A 17 -30.82 -51.79 16.19
C ASP A 17 -30.89 -51.31 17.64
N PRO A 18 -29.75 -51.18 18.36
CA PRO A 18 -29.79 -50.69 19.72
C PRO A 18 -30.50 -49.33 19.74
N CYS A 19 -31.44 -49.16 20.67
CA CYS A 19 -31.98 -47.84 20.97
C CYS A 19 -30.78 -46.88 21.17
N PRO A 20 -30.77 -45.70 20.52
CA PRO A 20 -29.64 -44.77 20.59
C PRO A 20 -29.21 -44.61 22.04
N THR A 21 -27.92 -44.83 22.28
CA THR A 21 -27.39 -44.79 23.64
C THR A 21 -27.41 -43.35 24.12
N MET A 22 -27.41 -43.13 25.44
CA MET A 22 -27.51 -41.79 26.05
C MET A 22 -26.45 -40.78 25.54
N GLY A 23 -25.38 -41.24 24.89
CA GLY A 23 -24.38 -40.41 24.20
C GLY A 23 -24.78 -39.88 22.81
N ASP A 24 -25.74 -40.51 22.13
CA ASP A 24 -26.23 -40.09 20.80
C ASP A 24 -27.20 -38.90 20.90
N LEU A 25 -27.93 -38.76 22.01
CA LEU A 25 -28.78 -37.60 22.30
C LEU A 25 -27.95 -36.34 22.61
N ALA A 26 -26.80 -36.50 23.29
CA ALA A 26 -25.89 -35.40 23.55
C ALA A 26 -25.33 -34.80 22.25
N GLY A 27 -24.98 -35.63 21.26
CA GLY A 27 -24.53 -35.15 19.96
C GLY A 27 -25.61 -34.44 19.13
N ILE A 28 -26.89 -34.78 19.34
CA ILE A 28 -28.03 -34.09 18.70
C ILE A 28 -28.28 -32.74 19.38
N ASP A 29 -28.25 -32.68 20.71
CA ASP A 29 -28.39 -31.44 21.46
C ASP A 29 -27.24 -30.46 21.15
N ASP A 30 -26.00 -30.95 21.02
CA ASP A 30 -24.84 -30.15 20.60
C ASP A 30 -25.01 -29.59 19.17
N ALA A 31 -25.58 -30.38 18.24
CA ALA A 31 -25.83 -29.93 16.88
C ALA A 31 -26.92 -28.85 16.79
N PHE A 32 -28.00 -28.96 17.57
CA PHE A 32 -29.02 -27.91 17.66
C PHE A 32 -28.50 -26.66 18.38
N ALA A 33 -27.66 -26.81 19.41
CA ALA A 33 -26.98 -25.70 20.06
C ALA A 33 -26.03 -24.97 19.10
N ALA A 34 -25.24 -25.69 18.31
CA ALA A 34 -24.38 -25.12 17.28
C ALA A 34 -25.20 -24.40 16.18
N ALA A 35 -26.34 -24.97 15.76
CA ALA A 35 -27.22 -24.33 14.79
C ALA A 35 -27.86 -23.02 15.32
N LEU A 36 -28.17 -22.95 16.61
CA LEU A 36 -28.68 -21.74 17.27
C LEU A 36 -27.59 -20.65 17.40
N ASN A 37 -26.34 -21.05 17.61
CA ASN A 37 -25.19 -20.14 17.74
C ASN A 37 -24.49 -19.82 16.40
N LEU A 38 -25.01 -20.36 15.30
CA LEU A 38 -24.36 -20.32 13.98
C LEU A 38 -24.23 -18.90 13.42
N GLU A 39 -25.21 -18.04 13.71
CA GLU A 39 -25.17 -16.63 13.27
C GLU A 39 -24.04 -15.89 14.00
N GLU A 40 -23.99 -15.98 15.33
CA GLU A 40 -22.99 -15.31 16.15
C GLU A 40 -21.57 -15.80 15.82
N SER A 41 -21.38 -17.11 15.65
CA SER A 41 -20.07 -17.66 15.29
C SER A 41 -19.58 -17.17 13.93
N HIS A 42 -20.45 -17.10 12.90
CA HIS A 42 -20.04 -16.60 11.59
C HIS A 42 -19.82 -15.08 11.58
N ILE A 43 -20.53 -14.31 12.42
CA ILE A 43 -20.26 -12.88 12.60
C ILE A 43 -18.86 -12.69 13.19
N ASP A 44 -18.54 -13.44 14.24
CA ASP A 44 -17.24 -13.36 14.91
C ASP A 44 -16.11 -13.83 13.98
N GLU A 45 -16.30 -14.93 13.25
CA GLU A 45 -15.37 -15.44 12.25
C GLU A 45 -15.16 -14.42 11.13
N GLY A 46 -16.23 -13.91 10.54
CA GLY A 46 -16.16 -12.92 9.46
C GLY A 46 -15.49 -11.61 9.89
N TRP A 47 -15.75 -11.16 11.12
CA TRP A 47 -15.07 -9.98 11.69
C TRP A 47 -13.57 -10.24 11.89
N SER A 48 -13.22 -11.36 12.53
CA SER A 48 -11.83 -11.77 12.75
C SER A 48 -11.05 -11.88 11.45
N ASP A 49 -11.64 -12.53 10.45
CA ASP A 49 -10.99 -12.78 9.16
C ASP A 49 -10.88 -11.49 8.34
N GLY A 50 -11.94 -10.69 8.30
CA GLY A 50 -11.92 -9.39 7.63
C GLY A 50 -10.92 -8.42 8.25
N LEU A 51 -10.76 -8.42 9.59
CA LEU A 51 -9.75 -7.60 10.26
C LEU A 51 -8.32 -8.03 9.89
N LYS A 52 -8.03 -9.33 9.94
CA LYS A 52 -6.70 -9.87 9.59
C LYS A 52 -6.35 -9.60 8.12
N GLU A 53 -7.29 -9.84 7.22
CA GLU A 53 -7.10 -9.59 5.79
C GLU A 53 -6.94 -8.10 5.51
N GLY A 54 -7.77 -7.25 6.12
CA GLY A 54 -7.70 -5.80 5.98
C GLY A 54 -6.37 -5.22 6.46
N GLU A 55 -5.84 -5.68 7.60
CA GLU A 55 -4.52 -5.27 8.10
C GLU A 55 -3.40 -5.68 7.14
N ALA A 56 -3.43 -6.92 6.65
CA ALA A 56 -2.42 -7.43 5.73
C ALA A 56 -2.43 -6.67 4.39
N LEU A 57 -3.61 -6.46 3.81
CA LEU A 57 -3.76 -5.76 2.54
C LEU A 57 -3.40 -4.27 2.69
N GLY A 58 -3.87 -3.62 3.76
CA GLY A 58 -3.56 -2.22 4.02
C GLY A 58 -2.06 -1.93 4.15
N LEU A 59 -1.28 -2.87 4.69
CA LEU A 59 0.17 -2.75 4.77
C LEU A 59 0.83 -2.81 3.38
N VAL A 60 0.38 -3.73 2.52
CA VAL A 60 0.91 -3.89 1.15
C VAL A 60 0.57 -2.66 0.31
N ASP A 61 -0.71 -2.28 0.27
CA ASP A 61 -1.19 -1.14 -0.50
C ASP A 61 -0.53 0.16 -0.03
N GLY A 62 -0.46 0.37 1.29
CA GLY A 62 0.18 1.54 1.88
C GLY A 62 1.66 1.66 1.50
N ARG A 63 2.38 0.53 1.47
CA ARG A 63 3.79 0.48 1.06
C ARG A 63 3.95 0.82 -0.42
N GLU A 64 3.15 0.24 -1.30
CA GLU A 64 3.23 0.48 -2.73
C GLU A 64 2.90 1.94 -3.09
N VAL A 65 1.80 2.46 -2.56
CA VAL A 65 1.39 3.85 -2.76
C VAL A 65 2.43 4.81 -2.19
N GLY A 66 2.92 4.54 -0.97
CA GLY A 66 3.95 5.34 -0.32
C GLY A 66 5.26 5.38 -1.12
N PHE A 67 5.69 4.24 -1.66
CA PHE A 67 6.88 4.18 -2.50
C PHE A 67 6.72 4.96 -3.81
N ALA A 68 5.61 4.75 -4.52
CA ALA A 68 5.34 5.45 -5.78
C ALA A 68 5.28 6.98 -5.57
N LYS A 69 4.56 7.42 -4.53
CA LYS A 69 4.43 8.86 -4.23
C LYS A 69 5.73 9.47 -3.71
N GLY A 70 6.47 8.75 -2.88
CA GLY A 70 7.79 9.16 -2.44
C GLY A 70 8.76 9.34 -3.61
N PHE A 71 8.73 8.43 -4.58
CA PHE A 71 9.56 8.53 -5.78
C PHE A 71 9.19 9.76 -6.65
N GLU A 72 7.89 10.02 -6.86
CA GLU A 72 7.43 11.22 -7.60
C GLU A 72 8.00 12.51 -6.99
N VAL A 73 7.93 12.66 -5.66
CA VAL A 73 8.45 13.83 -4.94
C VAL A 73 9.97 13.88 -5.01
N GLY A 74 10.65 12.76 -4.78
CA GLY A 74 12.10 12.67 -4.82
C GLY A 74 12.68 12.99 -6.19
N GLN A 75 12.04 12.51 -7.26
CA GLN A 75 12.43 12.80 -8.64
C GLN A 75 12.36 14.31 -8.93
N GLU A 76 11.26 14.94 -8.55
CA GLU A 76 11.06 16.37 -8.75
C GLU A 76 12.10 17.21 -7.99
N LEU A 77 12.34 16.89 -6.72
CA LEU A 77 13.36 17.56 -5.92
C LEU A 77 14.78 17.33 -6.46
N GLY A 78 15.08 16.12 -6.94
CA GLY A 78 16.35 15.78 -7.56
C GLY A 78 16.61 16.61 -8.83
N PHE A 79 15.59 16.79 -9.67
CA PHE A 79 15.66 17.66 -10.84
C PHE A 79 15.97 19.10 -10.44
N TYR A 80 15.24 19.66 -9.46
CA TYR A 80 15.48 21.00 -8.96
C TYR A 80 16.88 21.19 -8.36
N ALA A 81 17.36 20.21 -7.60
CA ALA A 81 18.71 20.22 -7.04
C ALA A 81 19.79 20.19 -8.13
N GLY A 82 19.59 19.40 -9.19
CA GLY A 82 20.48 19.36 -10.35
C GLY A 82 20.57 20.71 -11.06
N CYS A 83 19.43 21.34 -11.36
CA CYS A 83 19.41 22.68 -11.94
C CYS A 83 20.10 23.71 -11.04
N HIS A 84 19.78 23.71 -9.74
CA HIS A 84 20.41 24.60 -8.78
C HIS A 84 21.94 24.42 -8.74
N ALA A 85 22.45 23.19 -8.79
CA ALA A 85 23.90 22.94 -8.77
C ALA A 85 24.63 23.57 -9.98
N VAL A 86 24.01 23.52 -11.17
CA VAL A 86 24.53 24.18 -12.38
C VAL A 86 24.53 25.69 -12.19
N TRP A 87 23.39 26.28 -11.79
CA TRP A 87 23.27 27.73 -11.63
C TRP A 87 24.20 28.28 -10.55
N ALA A 88 24.32 27.58 -9.42
CA ALA A 88 25.22 27.96 -8.33
C ALA A 88 26.69 27.90 -8.77
N THR A 89 27.05 26.94 -9.63
CA THR A 89 28.38 26.84 -10.22
C THR A 89 28.66 27.99 -11.19
N CYS A 90 27.75 28.27 -12.13
CA CYS A 90 27.88 29.42 -13.03
C CYS A 90 28.00 30.75 -12.27
N ALA A 91 27.16 30.96 -11.24
CA ALA A 91 27.18 32.19 -10.43
C ALA A 91 28.46 32.36 -9.60
N ARG A 92 29.14 31.26 -9.25
CA ARG A 92 30.40 31.27 -8.50
C ARG A 92 31.58 31.52 -9.44
N ASP A 93 31.60 30.87 -10.59
CA ASP A 93 32.72 30.91 -11.52
C ASP A 93 32.71 32.22 -12.34
N ASP A 94 31.54 32.77 -12.65
CA ASP A 94 31.36 34.10 -13.25
C ASP A 94 30.30 34.92 -12.47
N PRO A 95 30.74 35.86 -11.61
CA PRO A 95 29.84 36.70 -10.82
C PRO A 95 28.90 37.60 -11.62
N GLU A 96 29.22 37.90 -12.89
CA GLU A 96 28.40 38.77 -13.75
C GLU A 96 27.48 37.96 -14.69
N CYS A 97 27.57 36.62 -14.67
CA CYS A 97 26.73 35.73 -15.47
C CYS A 97 25.22 35.92 -15.22
N PHE A 98 24.84 36.28 -13.99
CA PHE A 98 23.45 36.53 -13.61
C PHE A 98 23.30 37.84 -12.85
N SER A 99 22.12 38.44 -12.91
CA SER A 99 21.80 39.64 -12.12
C SER A 99 21.92 39.39 -10.60
N VAL A 100 22.20 40.44 -9.82
CA VAL A 100 22.25 40.38 -8.34
C VAL A 100 20.97 39.77 -7.77
N ARG A 101 19.81 40.10 -8.37
CA ARG A 101 18.50 39.56 -7.98
C ARG A 101 18.41 38.06 -8.22
N ALA A 102 18.86 37.59 -9.38
CA ALA A 102 18.87 36.17 -9.73
C ALA A 102 19.82 35.39 -8.81
N ARG A 103 21.04 35.89 -8.53
CA ARG A 103 21.98 35.24 -7.61
C ARG A 103 21.41 35.08 -6.19
N LYS A 104 20.77 36.13 -5.65
CA LYS A 104 20.06 36.03 -4.36
C LYS A 104 18.94 34.99 -4.39
N ALA A 105 18.20 34.92 -5.50
CA ALA A 105 17.13 33.94 -5.66
C ALA A 105 17.67 32.50 -5.72
N ILE A 106 18.79 32.25 -6.42
CA ILE A 106 19.49 30.96 -6.46
C ILE A 106 19.89 30.52 -5.05
N VAL A 107 20.56 31.39 -4.28
CA VAL A 107 20.99 31.06 -2.90
C VAL A 107 19.79 30.71 -2.02
N GLY A 108 18.73 31.52 -2.05
CA GLY A 108 17.53 31.25 -1.26
C GLY A 108 16.79 29.97 -1.71
N PHE A 109 16.86 29.63 -2.99
CA PHE A 109 16.30 28.38 -3.50
C PHE A 109 17.10 27.17 -3.01
N GLY A 110 18.44 27.25 -3.02
CA GLY A 110 19.31 26.22 -2.45
C GLY A 110 19.01 25.94 -0.97
N GLN A 111 18.82 26.99 -0.17
CA GLN A 111 18.43 26.85 1.24
C GLN A 111 17.11 26.11 1.41
N MET A 112 16.11 26.44 0.60
CA MET A 112 14.79 25.79 0.62
C MET A 112 14.87 24.31 0.23
N LEU A 113 15.70 23.96 -0.76
CA LEU A 113 15.94 22.56 -1.13
C LEU A 113 16.61 21.78 0.01
N THR A 114 17.59 22.38 0.70
CA THR A 114 18.27 21.72 1.82
C THR A 114 17.43 21.59 3.08
N SER A 115 16.43 22.47 3.27
CA SER A 115 15.52 22.42 4.42
C SER A 115 14.28 21.55 4.18
N PHE A 116 14.13 20.95 2.99
CA PHE A 116 12.96 20.13 2.68
C PHE A 116 12.90 18.89 3.60
N PRO A 117 11.76 18.57 4.22
CA PRO A 117 11.64 17.51 5.23
C PRO A 117 11.63 16.09 4.63
N MET A 118 12.69 15.70 3.90
CA MET A 118 12.79 14.38 3.27
C MET A 118 12.80 13.21 4.27
N ASN A 119 13.26 13.47 5.49
CA ASN A 119 13.42 12.44 6.53
C ASN A 119 12.16 12.24 7.39
N ASP A 120 11.12 13.05 7.15
CA ASP A 120 9.86 12.99 7.88
C ASP A 120 8.69 12.83 6.91
N PRO A 121 8.44 11.61 6.41
CA PRO A 121 7.38 11.35 5.44
C PRO A 121 5.97 11.50 6.02
N LEU A 122 5.83 11.60 7.35
CA LEU A 122 4.55 11.83 8.03
C LEU A 122 4.27 13.32 8.26
N ASN A 123 5.16 14.20 7.79
CA ASN A 123 4.97 15.62 7.89
C ASN A 123 3.78 16.07 7.02
N GLU A 124 2.74 16.59 7.67
CA GLU A 124 1.51 17.05 7.01
C GLU A 124 1.75 18.23 6.04
N GLU A 125 2.83 18.99 6.24
CA GLU A 125 3.19 20.17 5.44
C GLU A 125 4.08 19.82 4.23
N ILE A 126 4.45 18.55 4.02
CA ILE A 126 5.42 18.15 2.97
C ILE A 126 4.96 18.57 1.57
N LEU A 127 3.67 18.44 1.27
CA LEU A 127 3.08 18.81 -0.02
C LEU A 127 2.98 20.33 -0.20
N GLU A 128 2.70 21.07 0.88
CA GLU A 128 2.68 22.53 0.86
C GLU A 128 4.09 23.10 0.66
N THR A 129 5.08 22.53 1.35
CA THR A 129 6.49 22.84 1.18
C THR A 129 6.93 22.57 -0.26
N LEU A 130 6.50 21.45 -0.85
CA LEU A 130 6.80 21.12 -2.25
C LEU A 130 6.19 22.14 -3.23
N ASN A 131 4.96 22.59 -2.99
CA ASN A 131 4.35 23.66 -3.79
C ASN A 131 5.12 24.99 -3.67
N THR A 132 5.65 25.28 -2.49
CA THR A 132 6.51 26.46 -2.26
C THR A 132 7.82 26.35 -3.04
N VAL A 133 8.46 25.17 -3.04
CA VAL A 133 9.65 24.86 -3.84
C VAL A 133 9.35 25.04 -5.33
N ARG A 134 8.24 24.49 -5.85
CA ARG A 134 7.79 24.68 -7.25
C ARG A 134 7.65 26.15 -7.62
N GLY A 135 6.99 26.94 -6.78
CA GLY A 135 6.82 28.38 -7.00
C GLY A 135 8.16 29.12 -7.03
N LYS A 136 9.07 28.77 -6.13
CA LYS A 136 10.41 29.35 -6.07
C LYS A 136 11.24 28.99 -7.29
N PHE A 137 11.20 27.73 -7.73
CA PHE A 137 11.86 27.27 -8.95
C PHE A 137 11.43 28.08 -10.16
N LYS A 138 10.11 28.21 -10.40
CA LYS A 138 9.56 29.02 -11.51
C LYS A 138 10.06 30.47 -11.47
N THR A 139 10.09 31.04 -10.27
CA THR A 139 10.60 32.41 -10.05
C THR A 139 12.08 32.52 -10.41
N VAL A 140 12.92 31.55 -10.01
CA VAL A 140 14.35 31.54 -10.35
C VAL A 140 14.55 31.38 -11.86
N VAL A 141 13.86 30.42 -12.49
CA VAL A 141 13.92 30.19 -13.94
C VAL A 141 13.58 31.46 -14.73
N ALA A 142 12.51 32.16 -14.35
CA ALA A 142 12.13 33.43 -14.96
C ALA A 142 13.19 34.53 -14.78
N LEU A 143 13.80 34.63 -13.59
CA LEU A 143 14.88 35.59 -13.32
C LEU A 143 16.16 35.29 -14.11
N LEU A 144 16.39 34.03 -14.47
CA LEU A 144 17.50 33.59 -15.31
C LEU A 144 17.19 33.72 -16.81
N GLY A 145 15.97 34.15 -17.17
CA GLY A 145 15.55 34.27 -18.57
C GLY A 145 15.39 32.92 -19.29
N MET A 146 15.27 31.83 -18.53
CA MET A 146 15.09 30.49 -19.09
C MET A 146 13.61 30.12 -19.13
N HIS A 147 13.24 29.26 -20.07
CA HIS A 147 11.92 28.64 -20.12
C HIS A 147 12.08 27.14 -19.87
N HIS A 148 12.26 26.77 -18.60
CA HIS A 148 12.35 25.37 -18.18
C HIS A 148 11.11 24.98 -17.38
N GLU A 149 10.48 23.90 -17.82
CA GLU A 149 9.37 23.26 -17.13
C GLU A 149 9.81 21.88 -16.67
N TYR A 150 9.47 21.51 -15.44
CA TYR A 150 9.63 20.14 -14.99
C TYR A 150 8.55 19.28 -15.66
N ASN A 151 8.95 18.34 -16.50
CA ASN A 151 8.05 17.40 -17.15
C ASN A 151 8.28 15.97 -16.61
N PRO A 152 7.40 15.45 -15.73
CA PRO A 152 7.56 14.11 -15.18
C PRO A 152 7.38 13.01 -16.23
N GLN A 153 6.72 13.28 -17.37
CA GLN A 153 6.46 12.27 -18.41
C GLN A 153 7.70 11.97 -19.26
N GLU A 154 8.63 12.93 -19.40
CA GLU A 154 9.90 12.70 -20.09
C GLU A 154 10.84 11.77 -19.31
N THR A 155 10.61 11.62 -17.99
CA THR A 155 11.43 10.80 -17.10
C THR A 155 10.78 9.44 -16.79
N LYS A 156 9.57 9.17 -17.31
CA LYS A 156 8.88 7.87 -17.18
C LYS A 156 9.44 6.78 -18.09
N LEU A 157 10.38 7.10 -18.98
CA LEU A 157 11.09 6.08 -19.73
C LEU A 157 11.96 5.25 -18.77
N SER A 158 11.52 4.02 -18.50
CA SER A 158 12.30 2.85 -18.02
C SER A 158 12.29 2.45 -16.53
N LEU A 159 11.35 2.89 -15.69
CA LEU A 159 11.17 2.29 -14.36
C LEU A 159 9.74 1.77 -14.21
N ASN A 160 9.51 0.57 -14.76
CA ASN A 160 8.37 -0.25 -14.39
C ASN A 160 8.76 -0.98 -13.10
N PHE A 161 8.22 -0.53 -11.97
CA PHE A 161 8.25 -1.28 -10.71
C PHE A 161 7.13 -2.31 -10.71
#